data_AF-A0A816FWQ3-F1
#
_entry.id   AF-A0A816FWQ3-F1
#
_cell.length_a   1.000
_cell.length_b   1.000
_cell.length_c   1.000
_cell.angle_alpha   90.00
_cell.angle_beta   90.00
_cell.angle_gamma   90.00
#
_symmetry.space_group_name_H-M   'P 1'
#
loop_
_entity.id
_entity.type
_entity.pdbx_description
1 polymer ?
#
loop_
_entity_poly.entity_id
_entity_poly.type
_entity_poly.pdbx_seq_one_letter_code
_entity_poly.pdbx_strand_id
1 'polypeptide(L)'
;MTGEIRFVDRSLISGLCKIYRSSRFLALCSFLLISFISLPIPLSIVWLIQVLFLNISIIPISSSYLYIVFTIWSTMEVIFLTYQSYLYSKIQQKVPAPHVSSIERNRIVSNVLSTVKSLPHTLSKWFMDCPFQNIDRQSLIGWLAFAFYSKQLYELNDEEYEEIYSLVEKIETDYRLKITDDETTNTVSHMKHILDPVRVIFRPLAFYIFTDTFLNGILCSSIFYLRGYQFVRLVIIQILFDQFYK
;
A
#
# COMPACT_ATOMS: atom_id res chain seq x y z
N MET A 1 17.73 15.42 13.19
CA MET A 1 16.39 14.79 13.03
C MET A 1 15.99 14.80 11.56
N THR A 2 16.52 13.86 10.79
CA THR A 2 16.13 13.60 9.40
C THR A 2 14.84 12.78 9.43
N GLY A 3 13.69 13.45 9.34
CA GLY A 3 12.39 12.80 9.37
C GLY A 3 12.20 11.94 8.12
N GLU A 4 12.47 10.64 8.24
CA GLU A 4 12.18 9.64 7.21
C GLU A 4 10.73 9.77 6.74
N ILE A 5 10.58 9.84 5.42
CA ILE A 5 9.29 9.97 4.75
C ILE A 5 8.70 8.57 4.64
N ARG A 6 7.98 8.12 5.66
CA ARG A 6 7.16 6.89 5.56
C ARG A 6 5.83 7.18 4.89
N PHE A 7 5.54 6.42 3.84
CA PHE A 7 4.40 6.56 2.94
C PHE A 7 3.12 5.87 3.45
N VAL A 8 3.20 5.09 4.54
CA VAL A 8 2.12 4.16 4.91
C VAL A 8 0.89 4.88 5.47
N ASP A 9 1.03 6.09 6.03
CA ASP A 9 -0.09 6.75 6.71
C ASP A 9 -0.29 8.23 6.43
N ARG A 10 0.49 8.80 5.50
CA ARG A 10 0.32 10.22 5.15
C ARG A 10 -0.85 10.37 4.21
N SER A 11 -1.94 10.98 4.68
CA SER A 11 -2.97 11.48 3.77
C SER A 11 -2.30 12.39 2.74
N LEU A 12 -2.78 12.39 1.50
CA LEU A 12 -2.26 13.27 0.45
C LEU A 12 -2.24 14.73 0.91
N ILE A 13 -3.23 15.12 1.73
CA ILE A 13 -3.30 16.41 2.43
C ILE A 13 -2.11 16.62 3.36
N SER A 14 -1.77 15.66 4.23
CA SER A 14 -0.63 15.79 5.14
C SER A 14 0.71 15.90 4.38
N GLY A 15 0.84 15.20 3.26
CA GLY A 15 1.99 15.30 2.35
C GLY A 15 2.10 16.69 1.75
N LEU A 16 1.00 17.18 1.15
CA LEU A 16 0.92 18.54 0.59
C LEU A 16 1.17 19.61 1.66
N CYS A 17 0.63 19.46 2.88
CA CYS A 17 0.87 20.38 3.99
C CYS A 17 2.36 20.43 4.38
N LYS A 18 3.05 19.28 4.41
CA LYS A 18 4.50 19.24 4.68
C LYS A 18 5.29 19.92 3.56
N ILE A 19 4.93 19.66 2.30
CA ILE A 19 5.56 20.32 1.15
C ILE A 19 5.29 21.83 1.21
N TYR A 20 4.06 22.25 1.50
CA TYR A 20 3.66 23.65 1.61
C TYR A 20 4.44 24.39 2.69
N ARG A 21 4.65 23.73 3.84
CA ARG A 21 5.51 24.26 4.93
C ARG A 21 6.96 24.44 4.49
N SER A 22 7.46 23.58 3.59
CA SER A 22 8.83 23.68 3.06
C SER A 22 8.95 24.70 1.91
N SER A 23 8.00 24.69 0.98
CA SER A 23 7.96 25.57 -0.19
C SER A 23 6.54 25.63 -0.75
N ARG A 24 5.94 26.83 -0.70
CA ARG A 24 4.59 27.08 -1.24
C ARG A 24 4.52 26.84 -2.75
N PHE A 25 5.57 27.23 -3.48
CA PHE A 25 5.66 27.04 -4.92
C PHE A 25 5.67 25.55 -5.29
N LEU A 26 6.51 24.75 -4.61
CA LEU A 26 6.58 23.30 -4.88
C LEU A 26 5.26 22.59 -4.58
N ALA A 27 4.57 23.02 -3.52
CA ALA A 27 3.24 22.50 -3.17
C ALA A 27 2.21 22.82 -4.26
N LEU A 28 2.19 24.06 -4.75
CA LEU A 28 1.32 24.46 -5.86
C LEU A 28 1.61 23.66 -7.12
N CYS A 29 2.88 23.53 -7.52
CA CYS A 29 3.26 22.74 -8.69
C CYS A 29 2.86 21.26 -8.53
N SER A 30 3.05 20.69 -7.35
CA SER A 30 2.66 19.31 -7.06
C SER A 30 1.14 19.13 -7.11
N PHE A 31 0.38 20.07 -6.56
CA PHE A 31 -1.08 20.07 -6.65
C PHE A 31 -1.55 20.15 -8.10
N LEU A 32 -1.04 21.11 -8.88
CA LEU A 32 -1.37 21.27 -10.29
C LEU A 32 -1.04 20.01 -11.11
N LEU A 33 0.12 19.39 -10.84
CA LEU A 33 0.52 18.15 -11.50
C LEU A 33 -0.43 16.99 -11.16
N ILE A 34 -0.78 16.81 -9.89
CA ILE A 34 -1.73 15.78 -9.45
C ILE A 34 -3.11 16.03 -10.08
N SER A 35 -3.59 17.28 -10.07
CA SER A 35 -4.86 17.65 -10.70
C SER A 35 -4.84 17.38 -12.20
N PHE A 36 -3.75 17.71 -12.89
CA PHE A 36 -3.58 17.44 -14.32
C PHE A 36 -3.58 15.94 -14.63
N ILE A 37 -2.83 15.15 -13.86
CA ILE A 37 -2.78 13.69 -14.01
C ILE A 37 -4.15 13.07 -13.76
N SER A 38 -4.93 13.58 -12.80
CA SER A 38 -6.24 13.04 -12.45
C SER A 38 -7.38 13.53 -13.35
N LEU A 39 -7.14 14.52 -14.22
CA LEU A 39 -8.14 15.16 -15.06
C LEU A 39 -8.81 14.26 -16.14
N PRO A 40 -8.12 13.26 -16.73
CA PRO A 40 -8.73 12.41 -17.77
C PRO A 40 -10.02 11.72 -17.31
N ILE A 41 -10.06 11.22 -16.07
CA ILE A 41 -11.24 10.51 -15.53
C ILE A 41 -12.50 11.39 -15.50
N PRO A 42 -12.53 12.53 -14.79
CA PRO A 42 -13.73 13.38 -14.75
C PRO A 42 -14.09 13.92 -16.13
N LEU A 43 -13.11 14.23 -17.00
CA LEU A 43 -13.39 14.66 -18.37
C LEU A 43 -14.06 13.56 -19.19
N SER A 44 -13.61 12.31 -19.08
CA SER A 44 -14.23 11.17 -19.76
C SER A 44 -15.65 10.92 -19.29
N ILE A 45 -15.92 11.04 -17.99
CA ILE A 45 -17.28 10.92 -17.44
C ILE A 45 -18.17 12.04 -17.98
N VAL A 46 -17.71 13.30 -17.91
CA VAL A 46 -18.46 14.46 -18.41
C VAL A 46 -18.75 14.34 -19.91
N TRP A 47 -17.77 13.89 -20.71
CA TRP A 47 -17.93 13.65 -22.14
C TRP A 47 -19.00 12.58 -22.41
N LEU A 48 -18.95 11.44 -21.74
CA LEU A 48 -19.95 10.38 -21.92
C LEU A 48 -21.34 10.82 -21.47
N ILE A 49 -21.46 11.61 -20.40
CA ILE A 49 -22.76 12.13 -19.96
C ILE A 49 -23.36 13.06 -21.04
N GLN A 50 -22.54 13.97 -21.56
CA GLN A 50 -22.92 14.88 -22.63
C GLN A 50 -23.39 14.15 -23.90
N VAL A 51 -22.60 13.17 -24.34
CA VAL A 51 -22.86 12.38 -25.55
C VAL A 51 -24.07 11.47 -25.39
N LEU A 52 -24.17 10.71 -24.30
CA LEU A 52 -25.18 9.66 -24.13
C LEU A 52 -26.53 10.18 -23.64
N PHE A 53 -26.56 11.22 -22.79
CA PHE A 53 -27.80 11.66 -22.15
C PHE A 53 -28.29 13.01 -22.66
N LEU A 54 -27.38 13.95 -22.92
CA LEU A 54 -27.76 15.32 -23.26
C LEU A 54 -27.86 15.54 -24.77
N ASN A 55 -27.22 14.69 -25.58
CA ASN A 55 -27.05 14.89 -27.02
C ASN A 55 -26.53 16.31 -27.37
N ILE A 56 -25.75 16.90 -26.45
CA ILE A 56 -25.14 18.22 -26.57
C ILE A 56 -23.65 17.99 -26.44
N SER A 57 -22.87 18.58 -27.35
CA SER A 57 -21.42 18.64 -27.21
C SER A 57 -21.02 20.04 -26.77
N ILE A 58 -20.50 20.18 -25.54
CA ILE A 58 -20.01 21.49 -25.06
C ILE A 58 -18.80 21.93 -25.91
N ILE A 59 -18.01 20.97 -26.37
CA ILE A 59 -16.87 21.20 -27.25
C ILE A 59 -17.33 20.90 -28.68
N PRO A 60 -17.51 21.88 -29.56
CA PRO A 60 -17.95 21.64 -30.93
C PRO A 60 -16.82 20.94 -31.72
N ILE A 61 -16.85 19.61 -31.73
CA ILE A 61 -15.93 18.80 -32.54
C ILE A 61 -16.51 18.67 -33.94
N SER A 62 -15.97 19.43 -34.91
CA SER A 62 -16.45 19.40 -36.30
C SER A 62 -16.17 18.08 -37.02
N SER A 63 -15.16 17.33 -36.59
CA SER A 63 -14.74 16.07 -37.22
C SER A 63 -15.41 14.86 -36.56
N SER A 64 -16.19 14.11 -37.33
CA SER A 64 -16.82 12.86 -36.88
C SER A 64 -15.80 11.83 -36.39
N TYR A 65 -14.60 11.81 -36.97
CA TYR A 65 -13.53 10.89 -36.56
C TYR A 65 -13.03 11.20 -35.14
N LEU A 66 -12.77 12.48 -34.84
CA LEU A 66 -12.32 12.89 -33.50
C LEU A 66 -13.40 12.58 -32.46
N TYR A 67 -14.67 12.82 -32.80
CA TYR A 67 -15.80 12.50 -31.94
C TYR A 67 -15.83 11.02 -31.56
N ILE A 68 -15.66 10.12 -32.54
CA ILE A 68 -15.59 8.67 -32.30
C ILE A 68 -14.40 8.32 -31.43
N VAL A 69 -13.20 8.86 -31.73
CA VAL A 69 -11.98 8.58 -30.97
C VAL A 69 -12.12 9.02 -29.50
N PHE A 70 -12.60 10.24 -29.24
CA PHE A 70 -12.82 10.72 -27.86
C PHE A 70 -13.87 9.91 -27.12
N THR A 71 -14.91 9.45 -27.82
CA THR A 71 -15.95 8.61 -27.22
C THR A 71 -15.38 7.24 -26.84
N ILE A 72 -14.68 6.57 -27.75
CA ILE A 72 -14.02 5.28 -27.46
C ILE A 72 -13.04 5.43 -26.30
N TRP A 73 -12.18 6.46 -26.35
CA TRP A 73 -11.21 6.73 -25.29
C TRP A 73 -11.88 6.94 -23.93
N SER A 74 -12.94 7.76 -23.90
CA SER A 74 -13.68 8.04 -22.66
C SER A 74 -14.38 6.81 -22.12
N THR A 75 -14.93 5.96 -23.00
CA THR A 75 -15.49 4.67 -22.62
C THR A 75 -14.43 3.76 -22.00
N MET A 76 -13.23 3.68 -22.60
CA MET A 76 -12.12 2.88 -22.06
C MET A 76 -11.69 3.37 -20.66
N GLU A 77 -11.55 4.67 -20.46
CA GLU A 77 -11.22 5.26 -19.15
C GLU A 77 -12.27 4.92 -18.08
N VAL A 78 -13.56 5.02 -18.40
CA VAL A 78 -14.64 4.70 -17.44
C VAL A 78 -14.72 3.20 -17.14
N ILE A 79 -14.55 2.33 -18.15
CA ILE A 79 -14.48 0.88 -17.93
C ILE A 79 -13.27 0.56 -17.03
N PHE A 80 -12.13 1.18 -17.30
CA PHE A 80 -10.92 0.97 -16.51
C PHE A 80 -11.08 1.44 -15.06
N LEU A 81 -11.69 2.61 -14.84
CA LEU A 81 -12.03 3.09 -13.50
C LEU A 81 -12.94 2.11 -12.76
N THR A 82 -13.95 1.57 -13.46
CA THR A 82 -14.90 0.60 -12.89
C THR A 82 -14.17 -0.69 -12.50
N TYR A 83 -13.30 -1.19 -13.38
CA TYR A 83 -12.46 -2.36 -13.11
C TYR A 83 -11.51 -2.14 -11.93
N GLN A 84 -10.84 -0.98 -11.85
CA GLN A 84 -9.98 -0.64 -10.72
C GLN A 84 -10.78 -0.56 -9.41
N SER A 85 -11.98 0.04 -9.45
CA SER A 85 -12.86 0.13 -8.28
C SER A 85 -13.31 -1.25 -7.80
N TYR A 86 -13.62 -2.15 -8.74
CA TYR A 86 -13.92 -3.55 -8.43
C TYR A 86 -12.71 -4.27 -7.81
N LEU A 87 -11.54 -4.17 -8.43
CA LEU A 87 -10.32 -4.81 -7.96
C LEU A 87 -9.93 -4.31 -6.56
N TYR A 88 -10.06 -3.01 -6.33
CA TYR A 88 -9.82 -2.40 -5.04
C TYR A 88 -10.78 -2.92 -3.97
N SER A 89 -12.09 -2.95 -4.28
CA SER A 89 -13.09 -3.54 -3.39
C SER A 89 -12.75 -4.99 -3.06
N LYS A 90 -12.32 -5.78 -4.05
CA LYS A 90 -11.91 -7.18 -3.87
C LYS A 90 -10.66 -7.34 -2.99
N ILE A 91 -9.63 -6.53 -3.22
CA ILE A 91 -8.36 -6.59 -2.46
C ILE A 91 -8.57 -6.12 -1.01
N GLN A 92 -9.48 -5.18 -0.77
CA GLN A 92 -9.77 -4.68 0.57
C GLN A 92 -10.70 -5.58 1.39
N GLN A 93 -11.23 -6.65 0.81
CA GLN A 93 -11.97 -7.64 1.58
C GLN A 93 -11.03 -8.23 2.64
N LYS A 94 -11.45 -8.14 3.90
CA LYS A 94 -10.75 -8.80 5.01
C LYS A 94 -10.77 -10.29 4.76
N VAL A 95 -9.63 -10.85 4.38
CA VAL A 95 -9.45 -12.30 4.32
C VAL A 95 -9.28 -12.78 5.76
N PRO A 96 -10.04 -13.79 6.21
CA PRO A 96 -9.84 -14.35 7.54
C PRO A 96 -8.38 -14.82 7.67
N ALA A 97 -7.79 -14.61 8.84
CA ALA A 97 -6.46 -15.14 9.12
C ALA A 97 -6.46 -16.67 8.88
N PRO A 98 -5.36 -17.23 8.35
CA PRO A 98 -5.22 -18.68 8.27
C PRO A 98 -5.39 -19.27 9.67
N HIS A 99 -6.22 -20.29 9.80
CA HIS A 99 -6.42 -20.97 11.08
C HIS A 99 -5.19 -21.82 11.39
N VAL A 100 -4.30 -21.26 12.21
CA VAL A 100 -3.12 -21.96 12.73
C VAL A 100 -3.47 -22.52 14.11
N SER A 101 -3.12 -23.76 14.40
CA SER A 101 -3.31 -24.33 15.74
C SER A 101 -2.36 -23.67 16.76
N SER A 102 -2.71 -23.66 18.05
CA SER A 102 -1.83 -23.09 19.10
C SER A 102 -0.45 -23.77 19.13
N ILE A 103 -0.40 -25.09 18.93
CA ILE A 103 0.85 -25.86 18.86
C ILE A 103 1.72 -25.37 17.70
N GLU A 104 1.11 -25.17 16.53
CA GLU A 104 1.83 -24.70 15.36
C GLU A 104 2.28 -23.24 15.49
N ARG A 105 1.45 -22.36 16.08
CA ARG A 105 1.85 -20.98 16.42
C ARG A 105 3.08 -20.98 17.32
N ASN A 106 3.04 -21.75 18.40
CA ASN A 106 4.17 -21.87 19.34
C ASN A 106 5.44 -22.37 18.66
N ARG A 107 5.33 -23.31 17.72
CA ARG A 107 6.45 -23.80 16.90
C ARG A 107 6.99 -22.73 15.96
N ILE A 108 6.12 -21.95 15.31
CA ILE A 108 6.54 -20.86 14.44
C ILE A 108 7.26 -19.79 15.26
N VAL A 109 6.70 -19.40 16.40
CA VAL A 109 7.31 -18.41 17.30
C VAL A 109 8.69 -18.87 17.76
N SER A 110 8.81 -20.11 18.24
CA SER A 110 10.10 -20.62 18.71
C SER A 110 11.15 -20.67 17.59
N ASN A 111 10.76 -21.04 16.37
CA ASN A 111 11.64 -21.04 15.20
C ASN A 111 12.07 -19.62 14.79
N VAL A 112 11.16 -18.65 14.83
CA VAL A 112 11.48 -17.25 14.53
C VAL A 112 12.43 -16.71 15.59
N LEU A 113 12.08 -16.88 16.87
CA LEU A 113 12.89 -16.40 17.99
C LEU A 113 14.29 -17.00 17.98
N SER A 114 14.45 -18.30 17.70
CA SER A 114 15.78 -18.94 17.63
C SER A 114 16.68 -18.40 16.50
N THR A 115 16.09 -17.75 15.49
CA THR A 115 16.83 -17.16 14.37
C THR A 115 17.20 -15.68 14.62
N VAL A 116 16.55 -15.02 15.59
CA VAL A 116 16.76 -13.60 15.87
C VAL A 116 18.03 -13.39 16.69
N LYS A 117 18.96 -12.59 16.15
CA LYS A 117 20.22 -12.25 16.84
C LYS A 117 20.03 -11.31 18.04
N SER A 118 19.12 -10.35 17.93
CA SER A 118 18.84 -9.36 18.96
C SER A 118 17.36 -9.00 18.94
N LEU A 119 16.61 -9.57 19.88
CA LEU A 119 15.17 -9.36 19.95
C LEU A 119 14.79 -7.88 20.17
N PRO A 120 15.47 -7.10 21.06
CA PRO A 120 15.16 -5.67 21.22
C PRO A 120 15.35 -4.87 19.93
N HIS A 121 16.40 -5.16 19.17
CA HIS A 121 16.66 -4.49 17.90
C HIS A 121 15.60 -4.85 16.85
N THR A 122 15.26 -6.15 16.73
CA THR A 122 14.24 -6.62 15.81
C THR A 122 12.87 -6.04 16.15
N LEU A 123 12.47 -6.04 17.42
CA LEU A 123 11.21 -5.43 17.85
C LEU A 123 11.21 -3.92 17.57
N SER A 124 12.29 -3.19 17.87
CA SER A 124 12.41 -1.77 17.54
C SER A 124 12.12 -1.50 16.06
N LYS A 125 12.61 -2.34 15.14
CA LYS A 125 12.30 -2.22 13.70
C LYS A 125 10.82 -2.45 13.39
N TRP A 126 10.19 -3.45 13.99
CA TRP A 126 8.74 -3.70 13.84
C TRP A 126 7.87 -2.57 14.40
N PHE A 127 8.35 -1.88 15.44
CA PHE A 127 7.74 -0.72 16.06
C PHE A 127 8.25 0.61 15.48
N MET A 128 8.52 0.63 14.18
CA MET A 128 8.86 1.84 13.43
C MET A 128 10.12 2.58 13.94
N ASP A 129 11.17 1.85 14.33
CA ASP A 129 12.39 2.37 14.97
C ASP A 129 12.15 3.01 16.35
N CYS A 130 11.03 2.69 17.01
CA CYS A 130 10.82 3.06 18.40
C CYS A 130 11.86 2.37 19.30
N PRO A 131 12.55 3.10 20.20
CA PRO A 131 13.43 2.48 21.19
C PRO A 131 12.69 1.39 21.97
N PHE A 132 13.32 0.24 22.19
CA PHE A 132 12.68 -0.91 22.85
C PHE A 132 12.12 -0.57 24.23
N GLN A 133 12.77 0.32 24.97
CA GLN A 133 12.36 0.77 26.31
C GLN A 133 11.00 1.49 26.31
N ASN A 134 10.60 2.03 25.16
CA ASN A 134 9.33 2.74 24.99
C ASN A 134 8.22 1.84 24.45
N ILE A 135 8.52 0.58 24.12
CA ILE A 135 7.51 -0.39 23.70
C ILE A 135 6.90 -0.97 24.98
N ASP A 136 5.67 -0.57 25.28
CA ASP A 136 4.93 -1.14 26.40
C ASP A 136 4.37 -2.53 26.08
N ARG A 137 3.99 -3.23 27.14
CA ARG A 137 3.47 -4.60 27.05
C ARG A 137 2.20 -4.67 26.21
N GLN A 138 1.28 -3.72 26.37
CA GLN A 138 0.04 -3.67 25.59
C GLN A 138 0.31 -3.49 24.09
N SER A 139 1.27 -2.65 23.71
CA SER A 139 1.66 -2.47 22.31
C SER A 139 2.25 -3.75 21.73
N LEU A 140 3.02 -4.50 22.51
CA LEU A 140 3.53 -5.81 22.11
C LEU A 140 2.42 -6.84 21.93
N ILE A 141 1.48 -6.92 22.87
CA ILE A 141 0.29 -7.79 22.76
C ILE A 141 -0.52 -7.41 21.52
N GLY A 142 -0.77 -6.12 21.29
CA GLY A 142 -1.49 -5.64 20.10
C GLY A 142 -0.78 -6.00 18.79
N TRP A 143 0.55 -5.94 18.75
CA TRP A 143 1.34 -6.38 17.60
C TRP A 143 1.25 -7.90 17.39
N LEU A 144 1.32 -8.70 18.46
CA LEU A 144 1.19 -10.17 18.39
C LEU A 144 -0.23 -10.60 17.99
N ALA A 145 -1.25 -9.90 18.48
CA ALA A 145 -2.65 -10.08 18.08
C ALA A 145 -2.83 -9.90 16.57
N PHE A 146 -2.21 -8.86 16.02
CA PHE A 146 -2.16 -8.66 14.58
C PHE A 146 -1.37 -9.77 13.87
N ALA A 147 -0.17 -10.11 14.36
CA ALA A 147 0.72 -11.05 13.69
C ALA A 147 0.15 -12.48 13.62
N PHE A 148 -0.53 -12.95 14.67
CA PHE A 148 -1.02 -14.32 14.76
C PHE A 148 -2.49 -14.51 14.41
N TYR A 149 -3.33 -13.49 14.65
CA TYR A 149 -4.78 -13.60 14.47
C TYR A 149 -5.33 -12.60 13.44
N SER A 150 -4.51 -11.69 12.91
CA SER A 150 -4.96 -10.56 12.09
C SER A 150 -6.11 -9.78 12.75
N LYS A 151 -6.08 -9.67 14.09
CA LYS A 151 -7.09 -9.01 14.92
C LYS A 151 -6.51 -7.80 15.62
N GLN A 152 -7.39 -6.84 15.95
CA GLN A 152 -7.05 -5.80 16.93
C GLN A 152 -7.16 -6.33 18.35
N LEU A 153 -6.50 -5.67 19.30
CA LEU A 153 -6.48 -6.08 20.71
C LEU A 153 -7.89 -6.28 21.29
N TYR A 154 -8.82 -5.37 20.98
CA TYR A 154 -10.21 -5.44 21.45
C TYR A 154 -11.08 -6.48 20.71
N GLU A 155 -10.56 -7.11 19.65
CA GLU A 155 -11.25 -8.16 18.88
C GLU A 155 -10.86 -9.57 19.32
N LEU A 156 -9.91 -9.69 20.24
CA LEU A 156 -9.50 -10.96 20.83
C LEU A 156 -10.55 -11.47 21.80
N ASN A 157 -10.75 -12.79 21.83
CA ASN A 157 -11.46 -13.43 22.94
C ASN A 157 -10.49 -13.70 24.11
N ASP A 158 -11.03 -14.11 25.26
CA ASP A 158 -10.24 -14.33 26.47
C ASP A 158 -9.15 -15.40 26.28
N GLU A 159 -9.45 -16.48 25.56
CA GLU A 159 -8.48 -17.57 25.29
C GLU A 159 -7.30 -17.10 24.42
N GLU A 160 -7.59 -16.34 23.36
CA GLU A 160 -6.58 -15.77 22.47
C GLU A 160 -5.72 -14.72 23.19
N TYR A 161 -6.34 -13.91 24.04
CA TYR A 161 -5.65 -12.92 24.85
C TYR A 161 -4.67 -13.58 25.83
N GLU A 162 -5.12 -14.60 26.57
CA GLU A 162 -4.27 -15.36 27.49
C GLU A 162 -3.14 -16.09 26.77
N GLU A 163 -3.39 -16.65 25.58
CA GLU A 163 -2.33 -17.28 24.77
C GLU A 163 -1.24 -16.27 24.37
N ILE A 164 -1.63 -15.09 23.88
CA ILE A 164 -0.67 -14.03 23.52
C ILE A 164 0.05 -13.51 24.77
N TYR A 165 -0.67 -13.34 25.87
CA TYR A 165 -0.10 -12.87 27.12
C TYR A 165 0.98 -13.84 27.64
N SER A 166 0.68 -15.14 27.63
CA SER A 166 1.64 -16.19 28.00
C SER A 166 2.87 -16.22 27.07
N LEU A 167 2.68 -15.86 25.79
CA LEU A 167 3.78 -15.77 24.84
C LEU A 167 4.69 -14.57 25.14
N VAL A 168 4.13 -13.45 25.55
CA VAL A 168 4.91 -12.28 25.99
C VAL A 168 5.74 -12.63 27.23
N GLU A 169 5.14 -13.28 28.23
CA GLU A 169 5.87 -13.71 29.44
C GLU A 169 7.02 -14.66 29.12
N LYS A 170 6.80 -15.58 28.19
CA LYS A 170 7.83 -16.49 27.71
C LYS A 170 8.97 -15.73 27.03
N ILE A 171 8.65 -14.74 26.19
CA ILE A 171 9.64 -13.88 25.54
C ILE A 171 10.46 -13.11 26.58
N GLU A 172 9.83 -12.52 27.59
CA GLU A 172 10.51 -11.79 28.66
C GLU A 172 11.46 -12.70 29.44
N THR A 173 11.00 -13.91 29.76
CA THR A 173 11.77 -14.91 30.51
C THR A 173 12.96 -15.42 29.70
N ASP A 174 12.73 -15.85 28.46
CA ASP A 174 13.75 -16.47 27.59
C ASP A 174 14.87 -15.48 27.24
N TYR A 175 14.54 -14.19 27.06
CA TYR A 175 15.49 -13.14 26.67
C TYR A 175 15.93 -12.24 27.82
N ARG A 176 15.47 -12.50 29.06
CA ARG A 176 15.72 -11.67 30.25
C ARG A 176 15.42 -10.19 30.00
N LEU A 177 14.32 -9.92 29.31
CA LEU A 177 13.86 -8.58 29.01
C LEU A 177 12.88 -8.14 30.09
N LYS A 178 12.90 -6.85 30.41
CA LYS A 178 11.89 -6.23 31.25
C LYS A 178 11.10 -5.26 30.38
N ILE A 179 9.90 -5.65 29.97
CA ILE A 179 9.00 -4.76 29.24
C ILE A 179 8.25 -3.92 30.28
N THR A 180 8.02 -2.65 29.94
CA THR A 180 7.32 -1.73 30.84
C THR A 180 5.83 -2.05 30.82
N ASP A 181 5.25 -2.30 32.00
CA ASP A 181 3.80 -2.48 32.18
C ASP A 181 3.05 -1.14 32.24
N ASP A 182 3.75 -0.03 32.48
CA ASP A 182 3.14 1.29 32.49
C ASP A 182 2.59 1.60 31.10
N GLU A 183 1.27 1.81 31.01
CA GLU A 183 0.64 2.39 29.82
C GLU A 183 1.33 3.71 29.53
N THR A 184 2.24 3.70 28.55
CA THR A 184 2.83 4.94 28.11
C THR A 184 1.72 5.73 27.44
N THR A 185 1.59 7.01 27.79
CA THR A 185 0.59 7.91 27.18
C THR A 185 0.73 8.04 25.67
N ASN A 186 1.83 7.52 25.10
CA ASN A 186 2.12 7.51 23.68
C ASN A 186 1.79 6.13 23.09
N THR A 187 0.64 6.02 22.42
CA THR A 187 0.31 4.85 21.61
C THR A 187 1.40 4.59 20.58
N VAL A 188 2.20 3.52 20.77
CA VAL A 188 3.30 3.20 19.86
C VAL A 188 2.75 2.55 18.59
N SER A 189 3.06 3.13 17.44
CA SER A 189 2.69 2.56 16.14
C SER A 189 3.62 1.41 15.77
N HIS A 190 3.04 0.32 15.27
CA HIS A 190 3.77 -0.85 14.77
C HIS A 190 3.34 -1.19 13.33
N MET A 191 4.20 -1.90 12.60
CA MET A 191 3.91 -2.30 11.23
C MET A 191 2.76 -3.32 11.19
N LYS A 192 1.68 -2.97 10.48
CA LYS A 192 0.51 -3.83 10.25
C LYS A 192 0.33 -4.12 8.76
N HIS A 193 1.14 -5.03 8.21
CA HIS A 193 1.20 -5.27 6.76
C HIS A 193 -0.13 -5.61 6.06
N ILE A 194 -1.13 -6.16 6.78
CA ILE A 194 -2.35 -6.72 6.18
C ILE A 194 -3.62 -5.99 6.65
N LEU A 195 -3.58 -5.30 7.79
CA LEU A 195 -4.77 -4.63 8.34
C LEU A 195 -4.94 -3.18 7.90
N ASP A 196 -3.88 -2.54 7.41
CA ASP A 196 -3.98 -1.15 7.01
C ASP A 196 -4.68 -1.04 5.65
N PRO A 197 -5.77 -0.26 5.54
CA PRO A 197 -6.47 -0.10 4.27
C PRO A 197 -5.49 0.49 3.25
N VAL A 198 -5.27 -0.24 2.16
CA VAL A 198 -4.40 0.23 1.08
C VAL A 198 -4.98 1.53 0.56
N ARG A 199 -4.33 2.66 0.82
CA ARG A 199 -4.76 3.96 0.27
C ARG A 199 -4.32 4.01 -1.19
N VAL A 200 -5.22 3.67 -2.09
CA VAL A 200 -4.96 3.72 -3.53
C VAL A 200 -5.35 5.10 -4.06
N ILE A 201 -4.42 5.73 -4.77
CA ILE A 201 -4.70 6.90 -5.61
C ILE A 201 -5.11 6.35 -6.97
N PHE A 202 -6.34 6.61 -7.40
CA PHE A 202 -6.79 6.24 -8.75
C PHE A 202 -5.95 6.95 -9.79
N ARG A 203 -5.40 6.18 -10.74
CA ARG A 203 -4.61 6.69 -11.85
C ARG A 203 -5.34 6.35 -13.15
N PRO A 204 -5.56 7.33 -14.04
CA PRO A 204 -6.23 7.07 -15.31
C PRO A 204 -5.48 6.05 -16.16
N LEU A 205 -6.17 5.43 -17.10
CA LEU A 205 -5.56 4.57 -18.10
C LEU A 205 -4.47 5.33 -18.89
N ALA A 206 -4.73 6.61 -19.21
CA ALA A 206 -3.79 7.54 -19.82
C ALA A 206 -2.44 7.57 -19.09
N PHE A 207 -2.47 7.55 -17.75
CA PHE A 207 -1.26 7.59 -16.94
C PHE A 207 -0.41 6.35 -17.19
N TYR A 208 -0.99 5.16 -17.14
CA TYR A 208 -0.24 3.91 -17.34
C TYR A 208 0.29 3.77 -18.77
N ILE A 209 -0.50 4.16 -19.77
CA ILE A 209 -0.03 4.17 -21.16
C ILE A 209 1.18 5.11 -21.29
N PHE A 210 1.11 6.29 -20.71
CA PHE A 210 2.21 7.24 -20.78
C PHE A 210 3.44 6.80 -19.99
N THR A 211 3.29 6.39 -18.73
CA THR A 211 4.45 6.03 -17.89
C THR A 211 5.04 4.69 -18.28
N ASP A 212 4.23 3.67 -18.45
CA ASP A 212 4.74 2.30 -18.57
C ASP A 212 5.06 1.97 -20.01
N THR A 213 4.21 2.39 -20.96
CA THR A 213 4.46 2.11 -22.37
C THR A 213 5.40 3.16 -22.97
N PHE A 214 5.10 4.44 -22.83
CA PHE A 214 5.88 5.48 -23.51
C PHE A 214 7.20 5.79 -22.81
N LEU A 215 7.20 6.16 -21.52
CA LEU A 215 8.44 6.49 -20.81
C LEU A 215 9.30 5.25 -20.56
N ASN A 216 8.77 4.24 -19.88
CA ASN A 216 9.55 3.06 -19.51
C ASN A 216 9.79 2.15 -20.72
N GLY A 217 8.77 1.87 -21.51
CA GLY A 217 8.88 0.99 -22.66
C GLY A 217 9.70 1.60 -23.79
N ILE A 218 9.29 2.76 -24.34
CA ILE A 218 9.89 3.32 -25.54
C ILE A 218 11.12 4.17 -25.21
N LEU A 219 10.98 5.18 -24.34
CA LEU A 219 12.02 6.17 -24.10
C LEU A 219 13.24 5.57 -23.40
N CYS A 220 13.05 4.88 -22.28
CA CYS A 220 14.15 4.22 -21.57
C CYS A 220 14.84 3.18 -22.47
N SER A 221 14.09 2.35 -23.19
CA SER A 221 14.67 1.37 -24.11
C SER A 221 15.48 2.02 -25.22
N SER A 222 14.98 3.12 -25.78
CA SER A 222 15.69 3.89 -26.81
C SER A 222 17.00 4.48 -26.25
N ILE A 223 16.97 5.07 -25.04
CA ILE A 223 18.16 5.63 -24.39
C ILE A 223 19.20 4.54 -24.13
N PHE A 224 18.79 3.39 -23.60
CA PHE A 224 19.69 2.28 -23.32
C PHE A 224 20.27 1.69 -24.60
N TYR A 225 19.45 1.55 -25.65
CA TYR A 225 19.92 1.10 -26.95
C TYR A 225 20.98 2.06 -27.53
N LEU A 226 20.73 3.37 -27.48
CA LEU A 226 21.68 4.39 -27.93
C LEU A 226 22.99 4.39 -27.12
N ARG A 227 22.97 3.89 -25.89
CA ARG A 227 24.14 3.73 -25.01
C ARG A 227 24.86 2.39 -25.19
N GLY A 228 24.41 1.54 -26.13
CA GLY A 228 25.02 0.24 -26.42
C GLY A 228 24.61 -0.87 -25.46
N TYR A 229 23.58 -0.67 -24.63
CA TYR A 229 23.03 -1.75 -23.81
C TYR A 229 22.19 -2.69 -24.68
N GLN A 230 22.39 -4.00 -24.48
CA GLN A 230 21.56 -5.03 -25.09
C GLN A 230 20.54 -5.54 -24.06
N PHE A 231 19.27 -5.49 -24.43
CA PHE A 231 18.21 -6.04 -23.59
C PHE A 231 18.20 -7.56 -23.69
N VAL A 232 18.63 -8.24 -22.62
CA VAL A 232 18.46 -9.68 -22.49
C VAL A 232 17.02 -9.94 -22.05
N ARG A 233 16.22 -10.56 -22.92
CA ARG A 233 14.85 -10.95 -22.61
C ARG A 233 14.90 -12.11 -21.61
N LEU A 234 14.71 -11.82 -20.32
CA LEU A 234 14.57 -12.86 -19.30
C LEU A 234 13.21 -13.55 -19.49
N VAL A 235 13.23 -14.74 -20.12
CA VAL A 235 12.08 -15.65 -20.30
C VAL A 235 11.53 -16.21 -18.97
N ILE A 236 12.06 -15.76 -17.83
CA ILE A 236 11.80 -16.29 -16.50
C ILE A 236 10.35 -16.08 -16.03
N ILE A 237 9.65 -15.05 -16.51
CA ILE A 237 8.28 -14.76 -16.07
C ILE A 237 7.29 -15.84 -16.54
N GLN A 238 7.52 -16.47 -17.68
CA GLN A 238 6.61 -17.50 -18.21
C GLN A 238 6.71 -18.81 -17.44
N ILE A 239 7.92 -19.18 -17.00
CA ILE A 239 8.18 -20.39 -16.20
C ILE A 239 7.65 -20.24 -14.77
N LEU A 240 7.76 -19.04 -14.18
CA LEU A 240 7.24 -18.78 -12.83
C LEU A 240 5.70 -18.75 -12.81
N PHE A 241 5.05 -18.21 -13.84
CA PHE A 241 3.58 -18.26 -13.93
C PHE A 241 3.04 -19.68 -14.10
N ASP A 242 3.73 -20.54 -14.86
CA ASP A 242 3.35 -21.96 -15.02
C ASP A 242 3.58 -22.80 -13.75
N GLN A 243 4.47 -22.38 -12.84
CA GLN A 243 4.68 -23.07 -11.56
C GLN A 243 3.71 -22.66 -10.45
N PHE A 244 3.19 -21.43 -10.48
CA PHE A 244 2.25 -20.95 -9.45
C PHE A 244 0.78 -21.32 -9.72
N TYR A 245 0.45 -21.83 -10.91
CA TYR A 245 -0.91 -22.21 -11.32
C TYR A 245 -1.12 -23.73 -11.50
N LYS A 246 -0.21 -24.56 -10.98
CA LYS A 246 -0.44 -26.00 -10.77
C LYS A 246 -0.70 -26.28 -9.30
#